data_AF-A0A1Y1RHI5-F1
#
_entry.id   AF-A0A1Y1RHI5-F1
#
_cell.length_a   1.000
_cell.length_b   1.000
_cell.length_c   1.000
_cell.angle_alpha   90.00
_cell.angle_beta   90.00
_cell.angle_gamma   90.00
#
_symmetry.space_group_name_H-M   'P 1'
#
loop_
_entity.id
_entity.type
_entity.pdbx_description
1 polymer ?
#
loop_
_entity_poly.entity_id
_entity_poly.type
_entity_poly.pdbx_seq_one_letter_code
_entity_poly.pdbx_strand_id
1 'polypeptide(L)' 'MFRCSNELCSHHPGFAHFCQSIEVFSCDMWDGYVSTAKNVFPNAEIVIDRFHFFGQMSKALDNVRMDSETSITFD' A
#
# COMPACT_ATOMS: atom_id res chain seq x y z
N MET A 1 13.30 -2.85 4.72
CA MET A 1 12.60 -1.83 3.91
C MET A 1 13.37 -1.69 2.61
N PHE A 2 12.87 -2.28 1.52
CA PHE A 2 13.58 -2.38 0.25
C PHE A 2 13.75 -0.99 -0.37
N ARG A 3 14.99 -0.51 -0.47
CA ARG A 3 15.30 0.89 -0.83
C ARG A 3 15.50 1.15 -2.32
N CYS A 4 15.75 0.13 -3.13
CA CYS A 4 15.91 0.30 -4.58
C CYS A 4 15.87 -1.06 -5.27
N SER A 5 15.14 -1.18 -6.39
CA SER A 5 15.11 -2.40 -7.22
C SER A 5 16.52 -2.77 -7.73
N ASN A 6 17.32 -1.77 -8.10
CA ASN A 6 18.65 -1.99 -8.68
C ASN A 6 19.72 -2.42 -7.66
N GLU A 7 19.60 -2.03 -6.39
CA GLU A 7 20.57 -2.43 -5.35
C GLU A 7 20.33 -3.85 -4.81
N LEU A 8 19.11 -4.39 -4.93
CA LEU A 8 18.83 -5.75 -4.47
C LEU A 8 19.33 -6.82 -5.44
N CYS A 9 19.18 -6.60 -6.74
CA CYS A 9 19.65 -7.53 -7.77
C CYS A 9 21.18 -7.60 -7.84
N SER A 10 21.90 -6.52 -7.49
CA SER A 10 23.36 -6.49 -7.49
C SER A 10 23.99 -7.24 -6.32
N HIS A 11 23.33 -7.27 -5.15
CA HIS A 11 23.81 -8.04 -3.99
C HIS A 11 23.37 -9.51 -3.98
N HIS A 12 22.30 -9.86 -4.70
CA HIS A 12 21.82 -11.23 -4.82
C HIS A 12 21.42 -11.57 -6.27
N PRO A 13 22.31 -12.19 -7.07
CA PRO A 13 22.02 -12.48 -8.48
C PRO A 13 20.83 -13.45 -8.69
N GLY A 14 20.47 -14.25 -7.68
CA GLY A 14 19.26 -15.08 -7.70
C GLY A 14 17.96 -14.33 -7.37
N PHE A 15 18.05 -13.09 -6.90
CA PHE A 15 16.91 -12.29 -6.46
C PHE A 15 16.03 -11.84 -7.63
N ALA A 16 16.62 -11.61 -8.80
CA ALA A 16 15.87 -11.27 -10.01
C ALA A 16 14.90 -12.39 -10.41
N HIS A 17 15.35 -13.65 -10.35
CA HIS A 17 14.49 -14.81 -10.60
C HIS A 17 13.43 -14.97 -9.51
N PHE A 18 13.80 -14.73 -8.25
CA PHE A 18 12.86 -14.75 -7.13
C PHE A 18 11.73 -13.74 -7.30
N CYS A 19 12.05 -12.49 -7.68
CA CYS A 19 11.04 -11.46 -7.94
C CYS A 19 10.07 -11.82 -9.07
N GLN A 20 10.54 -12.50 -10.11
CA GLN A 20 9.67 -12.98 -11.20
C GLN A 20 8.73 -14.11 -10.77
N SER A 21 9.10 -14.88 -9.75
CA SER A 21 8.29 -15.97 -9.20
C SER A 21 7.23 -15.53 -8.20
N ILE A 22 7.21 -14.26 -7.81
CA ILE A 22 6.17 -13.74 -6.91
C ILE A 22 4.89 -13.48 -7.69
N GLU A 23 3.82 -14.17 -7.30
CA GLU A 23 2.49 -14.03 -7.90
C GLU A 23 1.60 -13.03 -7.17
N VAL A 24 1.80 -12.83 -5.86
CA VAL A 24 1.00 -11.91 -5.05
C VAL A 24 1.89 -11.15 -4.08
N PHE A 25 1.71 -9.83 -4.04
CA PHE A 25 2.42 -8.93 -3.12
C PHE A 25 1.42 -8.09 -2.34
N SER A 26 1.36 -8.28 -1.02
CA SER A 26 0.52 -7.47 -0.14
C SER A 26 1.30 -6.28 0.40
N CYS A 27 0.78 -5.05 0.24
CA CYS A 27 1.40 -3.84 0.79
C CYS A 27 0.40 -2.80 1.29
N ASP A 28 0.92 -1.79 1.99
CA ASP A 28 0.16 -0.62 2.43
C ASP A 28 -0.20 0.30 1.24
N MET A 29 -1.20 1.15 1.40
CA MET A 29 -1.77 2.04 0.37
C MET A 29 -0.84 3.17 -0.10
N TRP A 30 0.35 3.32 0.49
CA TRP A 30 1.24 4.39 0.09
C TRP A 30 1.74 4.19 -1.35
N ASP A 31 1.60 5.23 -2.18
CA ASP A 31 1.98 5.20 -3.60
C ASP A 31 3.44 4.77 -3.83
N GLY A 32 4.33 5.07 -2.87
CA GLY A 32 5.72 4.63 -2.91
C GLY A 32 5.85 3.10 -2.87
N TYR A 33 5.02 2.41 -2.08
CA TYR A 33 5.02 0.95 -2.04
C TYR A 33 4.41 0.34 -3.29
N VAL A 34 3.31 0.90 -3.78
CA VAL A 34 2.64 0.41 -5.00
C VAL A 34 3.54 0.59 -6.22
N SER A 35 4.15 1.75 -6.40
CA SER A 35 5.06 2.03 -7.52
C SER A 35 6.32 1.16 -7.46
N THR A 36 6.90 0.98 -6.27
CA THR A 36 8.07 0.11 -6.09
C THR A 36 7.71 -1.35 -6.34
N ALA A 37 6.56 -1.81 -5.86
CA ALA A 37 6.09 -3.18 -6.09
C ALA A 37 5.91 -3.49 -7.57
N LYS A 38 5.33 -2.56 -8.34
CA LYS A 38 5.20 -2.69 -9.81
C LYS A 38 6.56 -2.81 -10.51
N ASN A 39 7.55 -2.06 -10.03
CA ASN A 39 8.89 -2.08 -10.62
C ASN A 39 9.70 -3.33 -10.23
N VAL A 40 9.49 -3.88 -9.03
CA VAL A 40 10.24 -5.03 -8.51
C VAL A 40 9.57 -6.36 -8.91
N PHE A 41 8.23 -6.42 -8.90
CA PHE A 41 7.44 -7.62 -9.12
C PHE A 41 6.48 -7.42 -10.30
N PRO A 42 6.96 -7.47 -11.56
CA PRO A 42 6.12 -7.22 -12.72
C PRO A 42 5.00 -8.25 -12.92
N ASN A 43 5.16 -9.46 -12.36
CA ASN A 43 4.20 -10.55 -12.49
C ASN A 43 3.24 -10.66 -11.30
N ALA A 44 3.44 -9.87 -10.23
CA ALA A 44 2.67 -10.03 -9.00
C ALA A 44 1.39 -9.18 -9.02
N GLU A 45 0.29 -9.76 -8.55
CA GLU A 45 -0.90 -9.02 -8.16
C GLU A 45 -0.62 -8.24 -6.87
N ILE A 46 -0.82 -6.92 -6.93
CA ILE A 46 -0.60 -6.03 -5.79
C ILE A 46 -1.90 -5.92 -4.99
N VAL A 47 -1.90 -6.49 -3.80
CA VAL A 47 -3.04 -6.49 -2.89
C VAL A 47 -2.81 -5.45 -1.81
N ILE A 48 -3.78 -4.56 -1.63
CA ILE A 48 -3.73 -3.57 -0.55
C ILE A 48 -4.12 -4.24 0.77
N ASP A 49 -3.34 -3.98 1.80
CA ASP A 49 -3.63 -4.45 3.15
C ASP A 49 -4.95 -3.87 3.68
N ARG A 50 -5.87 -4.76 4.04
CA ARG A 50 -7.20 -4.44 4.56
C ARG A 50 -7.14 -3.68 5.88
N PHE A 51 -6.12 -3.89 6.72
CA PHE A 51 -6.04 -3.23 8.03
C PHE A 51 -5.92 -1.71 7.93
N HIS A 52 -5.08 -1.23 7.01
CA HIS A 52 -4.88 0.20 6.78
C HIS A 52 -6.10 0.84 6.09
N PHE A 53 -6.79 0.09 5.23
CA PHE A 53 -8.03 0.50 4.59
C PHE A 53 -9.15 0.79 5.61
N PHE A 54 -9.38 -0.13 6.56
CA PHE A 54 -10.40 0.07 7.59
C PHE A 54 -10.08 1.25 8.52
N GLY A 55 -8.80 1.47 8.84
CA GLY A 55 -8.38 2.62 9.65
C GLY A 55 -8.66 3.96 8.98
N GLN A 56 -8.38 4.08 7.67
CA GLN A 56 -8.70 5.30 6.92
C GLN A 56 -10.21 5.50 6.75
N MET A 57 -10.95 4.42 6.52
CA MET A 57 -12.42 4.48 6.43
C MET A 57 -13.06 4.93 7.73
N SER A 58 -12.62 4.40 8.88
CA SER A 58 -13.12 4.84 10.19
C SER A 58 -12.89 6.33 10.41
N LYS A 59 -11.69 6.82 10.11
CA LYS A 59 -11.37 8.27 10.21
C LYS A 59 -12.26 9.12 9.31
N ALA A 60 -12.49 8.69 8.07
CA ALA A 60 -13.37 9.41 7.15
C ALA A 60 -14.81 9.44 7.67
N LEU A 61 -15.31 8.33 8.22
CA LEU A 61 -16.65 8.26 8.83
C LEU A 61 -16.76 9.14 10.08
N ASP A 62 -15.73 9.16 10.92
CA ASP A 62 -15.71 9.98 12.13
C ASP A 62 -15.66 11.48 11.81
N ASN A 63 -14.96 11.88 10.73
CA ASN A 63 -14.98 13.26 10.24
C ASN A 63 -16.39 13.68 9.80
N VAL A 64 -17.08 12.83 9.03
CA VAL A 64 -18.47 13.11 8.60
C VAL A 64 -19.41 13.20 9.79
N ARG A 65 -19.23 12.35 10.81
CA ARG A 65 -20.02 12.42 12.05
C ARG A 65 -19.82 13.76 12.76
N MET A 66 -18.57 14.18 12.93
CA MET A 66 -18.25 15.46 13.58
C MET A 66 -18.81 16.66 12.79
N ASP A 67 -18.74 16.63 11.46
CA ASP A 67 -19.32 17.66 10.59
C ASP A 67 -20.86 17.69 10.69
N SER A 68 -21.50 16.52 10.79
CA SER A 68 -22.96 16.43 10.96
C SER A 68 -23.43 16.91 12.34
N GLU A 69 -22.71 16.62 13.42
CA GLU A 69 -23.06 17.10 14.76
C GLU A 69 -22.89 18.62 14.89
N THR A 70 -21.90 19.18 14.20
CA THR A 70 -21.66 20.63 14.20
C THR A 70 -22.75 21.38 13.42
N SER A 71 -23.37 20.78 12.42
CA SER A 71 -24.44 21.39 11.61
C SER A 71 -25.84 21.30 12.24
N ILE A 72 -26.05 20.41 13.23
CA ILE A 72 -27.35 20.28 13.93
C ILE A 72 -27.45 21.26 15.12
N THR A 73 -26.35 21.90 15.54
CA THR A 73 -26.34 22.85 16.67
C THR A 73 -26.40 24.33 16.23
N PHE A 74 -26.56 24.60 14.93
CA PHE A 74 -26.88 25.92 14.38
C PHE A 74 -28.29 25.95 13.77
N ASP A 75 -29.31 25.61 14.55
CA ASP A 75 -30.71 25.98 14.29
C ASP A 75 -31.41 26.31 15.62
#